data_AF-A0AAW1K393-F1
#
_entry.id   AF-A0AAW1K393-F1
#
_cell.length_a   1.000
_cell.length_b   1.000
_cell.length_c   1.000
_cell.angle_alpha   90.00
_cell.angle_beta   90.00
_cell.angle_gamma   90.00
#
_symmetry.space_group_name_H-M   'P 1'
#
loop_
_entity.id
_entity.type
_entity.pdbx_description
1 polymer ?
#
loop_
_entity_poly.entity_id
_entity_poly.type
_entity_poly.pdbx_seq_one_letter_code
_entity_poly.pdbx_strand_id
1 'polypeptide(L)'
;MSDETTDGDGKKYTVEQMIVSAVWVHERFYNNQTWKDIIRNFKYRFNVPPPAKGTLLKWENKLFTTGFVEKKQRSGRFLTRLMHVPYVKESLKENPSLSLRERARELGLSRSTLLKILQEDLNMVFEVDDNDNNPNKRYAMCNNGRWIKKQGKLESETHNIKEEPSTSKDNENENDAKEPEMDDIFSDGNDGESDHI
;
A
#
# COMPACT_ATOMS: atom_id res chain seq x y z
N MET A 1 5.92 39.22 -21.52
CA MET A 1 5.23 37.99 -21.07
C MET A 1 6.29 37.01 -20.61
N SER A 2 5.97 36.15 -19.65
CA SER A 2 6.76 34.95 -19.34
C SER A 2 5.87 33.75 -19.67
N ASP A 3 6.30 32.89 -20.59
CA ASP A 3 5.55 31.66 -20.90
C ASP A 3 5.59 30.73 -19.69
N GLU A 4 4.41 30.36 -19.18
CA GLU A 4 4.27 29.40 -18.10
C GLU A 4 4.10 28.00 -18.69
N THR A 5 5.24 27.36 -18.98
CA THR A 5 5.31 25.98 -19.48
C THR A 5 4.85 24.99 -18.41
N THR A 6 3.53 24.84 -18.23
CA THR A 6 2.94 23.73 -17.50
C THR A 6 2.87 22.50 -18.40
N ASP A 7 3.65 21.48 -18.06
CA ASP A 7 3.44 20.14 -18.64
C ASP A 7 2.05 19.62 -18.27
N GLY A 8 1.50 18.67 -19.05
CA GLY A 8 0.09 18.23 -18.97
C GLY A 8 -0.40 17.70 -17.61
N ASP A 9 0.52 17.40 -16.68
CA ASP A 9 0.25 17.05 -15.28
C ASP A 9 -0.11 18.27 -14.39
N GLY A 10 -0.01 19.51 -14.89
CA GLY A 10 -0.10 20.73 -14.08
C GLY A 10 1.10 20.96 -13.15
N LYS A 11 2.19 20.20 -13.35
CA LYS A 11 3.47 20.37 -12.65
C LYS A 11 4.31 21.45 -13.36
N LYS A 12 4.97 22.30 -12.59
CA LYS A 12 5.86 23.37 -13.12
C LYS A 12 7.24 22.87 -13.59
N TYR A 13 7.61 21.65 -13.20
CA TYR A 13 8.88 21.01 -13.56
C TYR A 13 8.70 19.49 -13.67
N THR A 14 9.43 18.85 -14.57
CA THR A 14 9.42 17.39 -14.75
C THR A 14 10.25 16.66 -13.70
N VAL A 15 10.01 15.36 -13.52
CA VAL A 15 10.79 14.53 -12.59
C VAL A 15 12.28 14.49 -12.96
N GLU A 16 12.62 14.46 -14.25
CA GLU A 16 14.01 14.52 -14.73
C GLU A 16 14.68 15.86 -14.35
N GLN A 17 14.00 16.98 -14.63
CA GLN A 17 14.48 18.32 -14.26
C GLN A 17 14.76 18.41 -12.76
N MET A 18 13.88 17.83 -11.93
CA MET A 18 14.01 17.80 -10.48
C MET A 18 15.19 16.94 -10.00
N ILE A 19 15.37 15.74 -10.57
CA ILE A 19 16.47 14.80 -10.23
C ILE A 19 17.83 15.37 -10.66
N VAL A 20 17.97 15.77 -11.92
CA VAL A 20 19.24 16.29 -12.46
C VAL A 20 19.70 17.52 -11.68
N SER A 21 18.77 18.41 -11.34
CA SER A 21 19.07 19.59 -10.53
C SER A 21 19.46 19.23 -9.09
N ALA A 22 18.81 18.23 -8.49
CA ALA A 22 19.15 17.75 -7.15
C ALA A 22 20.58 17.19 -7.10
N VAL A 23 20.97 16.39 -8.10
CA VAL A 23 22.34 15.86 -8.24
C VAL A 23 23.35 16.99 -8.38
N TRP A 24 23.15 17.95 -9.29
CA TRP A 24 24.06 19.11 -9.44
C TRP A 24 24.19 19.94 -8.15
N VAL A 25 23.12 20.07 -7.36
CA VAL A 25 23.13 20.82 -6.09
C VAL A 25 23.88 20.10 -4.98
N HIS A 26 23.89 18.77 -5.00
CA HIS A 26 24.66 17.93 -4.10
C HIS A 26 26.14 17.92 -4.49
N GLU A 27 26.43 17.65 -5.76
CA GLU A 27 27.80 17.54 -6.30
C GLU A 27 28.59 18.86 -6.33
N ARG A 28 27.92 20.01 -6.25
CA ARG A 28 28.54 21.34 -6.44
C ARG A 28 29.76 21.62 -5.56
N PHE A 29 29.86 20.97 -4.40
CA PHE A 29 31.01 21.10 -3.49
C PHE A 29 32.26 20.39 -4.03
N TYR A 30 32.10 19.24 -4.69
CA TYR A 30 33.20 18.51 -5.32
C TYR A 30 33.57 19.13 -6.68
N ASN A 31 32.54 19.53 -7.45
CA ASN A 31 32.69 20.13 -8.78
C ASN A 31 32.97 21.65 -8.76
N ASN A 32 33.18 22.26 -7.58
CA ASN A 32 33.40 23.70 -7.37
C ASN A 32 32.36 24.64 -8.06
N GLN A 33 31.12 24.17 -8.28
CA GLN A 33 30.10 24.92 -9.01
C GLN A 33 29.42 25.97 -8.13
N THR A 34 29.26 27.20 -8.64
CA THR A 34 28.47 28.22 -7.94
C THR A 34 26.98 28.06 -8.24
N TRP A 35 26.14 28.67 -7.40
CA TRP A 35 24.70 28.74 -7.66
C TRP A 35 24.35 29.40 -9.00
N LYS A 36 25.19 30.31 -9.51
CA LYS A 36 25.00 30.92 -10.84
C LYS A 36 25.18 29.89 -11.97
N ASP A 37 26.08 28.93 -11.77
CA ASP A 37 26.41 27.93 -12.79
C ASP A 37 25.34 26.84 -12.84
N ILE A 38 24.86 26.35 -11.69
CA ILE A 38 23.69 25.46 -11.60
C ILE A 38 22.47 26.08 -12.29
N ILE A 39 22.19 27.36 -12.01
CA ILE A 39 21.08 28.12 -12.62
C ILE A 39 21.26 28.29 -14.13
N ARG A 40 22.49 28.55 -14.61
CA ARG A 40 22.81 28.64 -16.04
C ARG A 40 22.65 27.30 -16.74
N ASN A 41 23.17 26.23 -16.14
CA ASN A 41 23.12 24.87 -16.67
C ASN A 41 21.68 24.35 -16.75
N PHE A 42 20.84 24.68 -15.77
CA PHE A 42 19.41 24.36 -15.81
C PHE A 42 18.71 25.03 -17.00
N LYS A 43 18.87 26.35 -17.15
CA LYS A 43 18.28 27.09 -18.28
C LYS A 43 18.82 26.59 -19.63
N TYR A 44 20.11 26.25 -19.71
CA TYR A 44 20.72 25.76 -20.94
C TYR A 44 20.24 24.35 -21.32
N ARG A 45 20.17 23.40 -20.37
CA ARG A 45 19.75 22.01 -20.61
C ARG A 45 18.26 21.87 -20.91
N PHE A 46 17.41 22.63 -20.21
CA PHE A 46 15.96 22.40 -20.23
C PHE A 46 15.14 23.55 -20.86
N ASN A 47 15.77 24.68 -21.20
CA ASN A 47 15.15 25.90 -21.77
C ASN A 47 13.99 26.53 -20.95
N VAL A 48 13.70 26.02 -19.76
CA VAL A 48 12.67 26.52 -18.84
C VAL A 48 13.22 27.54 -17.83
N PRO A 49 12.36 28.41 -17.24
CA PRO A 49 12.78 29.33 -16.18
C PRO A 49 13.35 28.56 -14.96
N PRO A 50 14.52 28.96 -14.42
CA PRO A 50 15.19 28.18 -13.38
C PRO A 50 14.49 28.26 -12.00
N PRO A 51 14.43 27.14 -11.25
CA PRO A 51 13.86 27.11 -9.91
C PRO A 51 14.69 27.92 -8.90
N ALA A 52 14.02 28.49 -7.91
CA ALA A 52 14.66 29.20 -6.82
C ALA A 52 15.57 28.28 -5.99
N LYS A 53 16.67 28.84 -5.43
CA LYS A 53 17.63 28.13 -4.56
C LYS A 53 16.96 27.30 -3.43
N GLY A 54 15.93 27.84 -2.80
CA GLY A 54 15.18 27.14 -1.75
C GLY A 54 14.32 25.96 -2.25
N THR A 55 14.00 25.90 -3.54
CA THR A 55 13.34 24.77 -4.19
C THR A 55 14.37 23.71 -4.58
N LEU A 56 15.50 24.14 -5.16
CA LEU A 56 16.65 23.29 -5.48
C LEU A 56 17.15 22.49 -4.26
N LEU A 57 17.36 23.16 -3.12
CA LEU A 57 17.74 22.50 -1.86
C LEU A 57 16.68 21.50 -1.37
N LYS A 58 15.39 21.79 -1.55
CA LYS A 58 14.30 20.86 -1.18
C LYS A 58 14.26 19.62 -2.07
N TRP A 59 14.71 19.71 -3.32
CA TRP A 59 14.82 18.55 -4.21
C TRP A 59 16.03 17.69 -3.87
N GLU A 60 17.18 18.33 -3.62
CA GLU A 60 18.41 17.66 -3.18
C GLU A 60 18.20 16.92 -1.85
N ASN A 61 17.76 17.61 -0.80
CA ASN A 61 17.49 16.99 0.50
C ASN A 61 16.50 15.80 0.38
N LYS A 62 15.45 15.92 -0.45
CA LYS A 62 14.52 14.82 -0.71
C LYS A 62 15.19 13.63 -1.40
N LEU A 63 15.89 13.88 -2.51
CA LEU A 63 16.51 12.82 -3.31
C LEU A 63 17.48 11.99 -2.45
N PHE A 64 18.36 12.66 -1.71
CA PHE A 64 19.40 12.00 -0.94
C PHE A 64 18.94 11.48 0.44
N THR A 65 17.82 11.97 1.00
CA THR A 65 17.24 11.41 2.25
C THR A 65 16.24 10.28 2.00
N THR A 66 15.46 10.33 0.91
CA THR A 66 14.34 9.39 0.70
C THR A 66 14.32 8.68 -0.65
N GLY A 67 15.24 8.98 -1.58
CA GLY A 67 15.26 8.42 -2.93
C GLY A 67 14.20 8.99 -3.88
N PHE A 68 13.27 9.84 -3.41
CA PHE A 68 12.14 10.33 -4.20
C PHE A 68 12.00 11.86 -4.15
N VAL A 69 12.07 12.50 -5.32
CA VAL A 69 11.92 13.97 -5.43
C VAL A 69 10.46 14.42 -5.51
N GLU A 70 9.61 13.59 -6.11
CA GLU A 70 8.16 13.82 -6.16
C GLU A 70 7.51 13.83 -4.77
N LYS A 71 6.25 14.24 -4.71
CA LYS A 71 5.41 14.08 -3.52
C LYS A 71 4.70 12.73 -3.63
N LYS A 72 5.21 11.70 -2.95
CA LYS A 72 4.53 10.40 -2.82
C LYS A 72 3.04 10.65 -2.51
N GLN A 73 2.15 10.00 -3.28
CA GLN A 73 0.72 10.07 -3.00
C GLN A 73 0.50 9.64 -1.54
N ARG A 74 -0.19 10.48 -0.76
CA ARG A 74 -0.48 10.16 0.63
C ARG A 74 -1.48 9.02 0.63
N SER A 75 -1.06 7.85 1.11
CA SER A 75 -1.99 6.83 1.59
C SER A 75 -2.97 7.51 2.55
N GLY A 76 -4.26 7.46 2.23
CA GLY A 76 -5.30 8.08 3.06
C GLY A 76 -5.38 7.43 4.44
N ARG A 77 -6.29 7.93 5.28
CA ARG A 77 -6.64 7.23 6.53
C ARG A 77 -7.07 5.81 6.18
N PHE A 78 -6.47 4.82 6.84
CA PHE A 78 -6.84 3.42 6.65
C PHE A 78 -8.35 3.21 6.86
N LEU A 79 -8.99 2.54 5.92
CA LEU A 79 -10.42 2.31 5.93
C LEU A 79 -10.74 1.10 6.84
N THR A 80 -11.17 1.35 8.07
CA THR A 80 -11.49 0.31 9.07
C THR A 80 -12.42 -0.78 8.53
N ARG A 81 -13.32 -0.44 7.59
CA ARG A 81 -14.23 -1.41 6.93
C ARG A 81 -13.49 -2.57 6.25
N LEU A 82 -12.27 -2.35 5.76
CA LEU A 82 -11.47 -3.37 5.07
C LEU A 82 -11.11 -4.55 5.97
N MET A 83 -11.04 -4.35 7.29
CA MET A 83 -10.83 -5.43 8.27
C MET A 83 -12.00 -6.43 8.30
N HIS A 84 -13.18 -6.04 7.82
CA HIS A 84 -14.38 -6.89 7.81
C HIS A 84 -14.65 -7.56 6.45
N VAL A 85 -13.88 -7.23 5.41
CA VAL A 85 -13.94 -7.87 4.09
C VAL A 85 -13.83 -9.42 4.14
N PRO A 86 -12.93 -10.05 4.92
CA PRO A 86 -12.89 -11.52 5.02
C PRO A 86 -14.19 -12.10 5.61
N TYR A 87 -14.63 -11.62 6.78
CA TYR A 87 -15.85 -12.12 7.44
C TYR A 87 -17.12 -11.92 6.59
N VAL A 88 -17.20 -10.83 5.81
CA VAL A 88 -18.29 -10.65 4.84
C VAL A 88 -18.20 -11.68 3.70
N LYS A 89 -17.00 -11.99 3.17
CA LYS A 89 -16.81 -13.07 2.17
C LYS A 89 -17.17 -14.44 2.73
N GLU A 90 -16.92 -14.70 4.00
CA GLU A 90 -17.21 -15.99 4.67
C GLU A 90 -18.72 -16.17 4.89
N SER A 91 -19.37 -15.22 5.57
CA SER A 91 -20.83 -15.22 5.77
C SER A 91 -21.61 -15.29 4.43
N LEU A 92 -21.09 -14.69 3.35
CA LEU A 92 -21.66 -14.82 1.99
C LEU A 92 -21.53 -16.23 1.38
N LYS A 93 -20.47 -16.98 1.69
CA LYS A 93 -20.30 -18.38 1.23
C LYS A 93 -21.22 -19.32 2.01
N GLU A 94 -21.25 -19.16 3.34
CA GLU A 94 -22.03 -20.00 4.25
C GLU A 94 -23.54 -19.81 4.02
N ASN A 95 -23.98 -18.54 4.03
CA ASN A 95 -25.39 -18.17 4.06
C ASN A 95 -25.70 -17.13 2.97
N PRO A 96 -25.71 -17.49 1.68
CA PRO A 96 -25.89 -16.55 0.56
C PRO A 96 -27.29 -15.92 0.49
N SER A 97 -28.29 -16.48 1.21
CA SER A 97 -29.68 -16.01 1.25
C SER A 97 -29.97 -14.96 2.34
N LEU A 98 -29.08 -14.78 3.34
CA LEU A 98 -29.32 -13.82 4.44
C LEU A 98 -29.45 -12.38 3.91
N SER A 99 -30.46 -11.66 4.41
CA SER A 99 -30.69 -10.27 4.03
C SER A 99 -29.56 -9.36 4.49
N LEU A 100 -29.44 -8.19 3.85
CA LEU A 100 -28.51 -7.13 4.25
C LEU A 100 -28.74 -6.66 5.71
N ARG A 101 -29.93 -6.85 6.27
CA ARG A 101 -30.24 -6.49 7.66
C ARG A 101 -29.75 -7.54 8.65
N GLU A 102 -29.94 -8.82 8.34
CA GLU A 102 -29.53 -9.92 9.22
C GLU A 102 -28.03 -10.10 9.24
N ARG A 103 -27.39 -10.12 8.06
CA ARG A 103 -25.92 -10.18 7.93
C ARG A 103 -25.21 -9.00 8.61
N ALA A 104 -25.83 -7.82 8.61
CA ALA A 104 -25.32 -6.67 9.36
C ALA A 104 -25.40 -6.88 10.89
N ARG A 105 -26.47 -7.50 11.39
CA ARG A 105 -26.62 -7.85 12.81
C ARG A 105 -25.62 -8.94 13.23
N GLU A 106 -25.50 -10.00 12.43
CA GLU A 106 -24.59 -11.12 12.61
C GLU A 106 -23.13 -10.67 12.72
N LEU A 107 -22.67 -9.85 11.77
CA LEU A 107 -21.28 -9.36 11.73
C LEU A 107 -21.02 -8.13 12.62
N GLY A 108 -22.01 -7.66 13.39
CA GLY A 108 -21.90 -6.46 14.24
C GLY A 108 -21.70 -5.14 13.45
N LEU A 109 -22.05 -5.11 12.17
CA LEU A 109 -21.79 -3.99 11.25
C LEU A 109 -22.99 -3.07 11.11
N SER A 110 -22.72 -1.78 10.84
CA SER A 110 -23.76 -0.90 10.31
C SER A 110 -24.16 -1.35 8.90
N ARG A 111 -25.45 -1.27 8.55
CA ARG A 111 -25.96 -1.62 7.21
C ARG A 111 -25.26 -0.82 6.09
N SER A 112 -24.86 0.42 6.35
CA SER A 112 -24.13 1.26 5.41
C SER A 112 -22.66 0.83 5.26
N THR A 113 -21.98 0.42 6.33
CA THR A 113 -20.62 -0.17 6.24
C THR A 113 -20.66 -1.48 5.44
N LEU A 114 -21.60 -2.38 5.73
CA LEU A 114 -21.75 -3.64 5.01
C LEU A 114 -22.09 -3.41 3.53
N LEU A 115 -23.00 -2.48 3.22
CA LEU A 115 -23.34 -2.11 1.85
C LEU A 115 -22.12 -1.61 1.06
N LYS A 116 -21.28 -0.77 1.69
CA LYS A 116 -20.04 -0.30 1.07
C LYS A 116 -19.02 -1.42 0.84
N ILE A 117 -18.88 -2.36 1.77
CA ILE A 117 -18.03 -3.54 1.57
C ILE A 117 -18.53 -4.34 0.37
N LEU A 118 -19.84 -4.60 0.29
CA LEU A 118 -20.44 -5.35 -0.83
C LEU A 118 -20.24 -4.64 -2.18
N GLN A 119 -20.51 -3.34 -2.26
CA GLN A 119 -20.46 -2.59 -3.52
C GLN A 119 -19.05 -2.14 -3.94
N GLU A 120 -18.28 -1.57 -3.01
CA GLU A 120 -16.97 -0.94 -3.29
C GLU A 120 -15.81 -1.95 -3.14
N ASP A 121 -15.82 -2.80 -2.10
CA ASP A 121 -14.69 -3.68 -1.77
C ASP A 121 -14.83 -5.12 -2.33
N LEU A 122 -16.05 -5.52 -2.72
CA LEU A 122 -16.38 -6.85 -3.26
C LEU A 122 -16.99 -6.83 -4.67
N ASN A 123 -17.24 -5.64 -5.25
CA ASN A 123 -17.85 -5.46 -6.57
C ASN A 123 -19.16 -6.25 -6.79
N MET A 124 -20.02 -6.31 -5.77
CA MET A 124 -21.29 -7.01 -5.81
C MET A 124 -22.45 -6.09 -6.17
N VAL A 125 -23.43 -6.64 -6.87
CA VAL A 125 -24.70 -6.00 -7.23
C VAL A 125 -25.83 -6.74 -6.51
N PHE A 126 -26.85 -6.00 -6.08
CA PHE A 126 -28.08 -6.60 -5.57
C PHE A 126 -29.02 -6.85 -6.75
N GLU A 127 -29.28 -8.12 -7.03
CA GLU A 127 -30.25 -8.57 -8.01
C GLU A 127 -31.61 -8.78 -7.33
N VAL A 128 -32.67 -8.33 -7.99
CA VAL A 128 -34.06 -8.45 -7.56
C VAL A 128 -34.75 -9.33 -8.60
N ASP A 129 -35.51 -10.33 -8.18
CA ASP A 129 -36.29 -11.12 -9.13
C ASP A 129 -37.38 -10.23 -9.76
N ASP A 130 -37.37 -10.09 -11.10
CA ASP A 130 -38.15 -9.10 -11.88
C ASP A 130 -39.70 -9.23 -11.78
N ASN A 131 -40.21 -10.12 -10.94
CA ASN A 131 -41.63 -10.41 -10.78
C ASN A 131 -42.37 -9.34 -9.92
N ASP A 132 -41.66 -8.65 -9.03
CA ASP A 132 -42.23 -7.59 -8.17
C ASP A 132 -42.11 -6.20 -8.83
N ASN A 133 -43.23 -5.70 -9.38
CA ASN A 133 -43.36 -4.35 -9.97
C ASN A 133 -43.33 -3.22 -8.90
N ASN A 134 -42.26 -3.12 -8.13
CA ASN A 134 -42.06 -2.10 -7.12
C ASN A 134 -41.37 -0.85 -7.73
N PRO A 135 -42.06 0.30 -7.87
CA PRO A 135 -41.47 1.50 -8.48
C PRO A 135 -40.34 2.11 -7.63
N ASN A 136 -40.20 1.72 -6.37
CA ASN A 136 -39.31 2.36 -5.41
C ASN A 136 -37.91 1.69 -5.36
N LYS A 137 -37.23 1.63 -6.52
CA LYS A 137 -35.90 0.97 -6.69
C LYS A 137 -34.83 1.38 -5.67
N ARG A 138 -34.97 2.53 -4.99
CA ARG A 138 -34.07 2.98 -3.90
C ARG A 138 -34.17 2.13 -2.61
N TYR A 139 -35.24 1.37 -2.41
CA TYR A 139 -35.45 0.54 -1.21
C TYR A 139 -35.42 -0.97 -1.46
N ALA A 140 -35.38 -1.41 -2.72
CA ALA A 140 -35.41 -2.83 -3.10
C ALA A 140 -34.29 -3.67 -2.47
N MET A 141 -33.14 -3.05 -2.12
CA MET A 141 -31.92 -3.64 -1.52
C MET A 141 -32.09 -4.26 -0.11
N CYS A 142 -33.31 -4.59 0.29
CA CYS A 142 -33.68 -5.05 1.62
C CYS A 142 -34.38 -6.42 1.63
N ASN A 143 -35.13 -6.75 0.57
CA ASN A 143 -36.06 -7.89 0.53
C ASN A 143 -35.84 -8.71 -0.75
N ASN A 144 -36.12 -10.02 -0.70
CA ASN A 144 -36.32 -10.92 -1.84
C ASN A 144 -35.33 -10.74 -3.02
N GLY A 145 -34.04 -10.65 -2.72
CA GLY A 145 -33.00 -10.47 -3.73
C GLY A 145 -31.63 -10.94 -3.26
N ARG A 146 -30.76 -11.29 -4.20
CA ARG A 146 -29.45 -11.90 -3.95
C ARG A 146 -28.31 -10.93 -4.25
N TRP A 147 -27.26 -10.99 -3.44
CA TRP A 147 -25.99 -10.34 -3.77
C TRP A 147 -25.19 -11.22 -4.73
N ILE A 148 -25.08 -10.78 -5.98
CA ILE A 148 -24.28 -11.43 -7.02
C ILE A 148 -22.98 -10.66 -7.26
N LYS A 149 -21.90 -11.35 -7.68
CA LYS A 149 -20.73 -10.65 -8.22
C LYS A 149 -21.11 -9.98 -9.54
N LYS A 150 -20.76 -8.71 -9.72
CA LYS A 150 -20.86 -8.05 -11.03
C LYS A 150 -19.98 -8.80 -12.02
N GLN A 151 -20.51 -9.21 -13.18
CA GLN A 151 -19.71 -9.82 -14.24
C GLN A 151 -18.83 -8.76 -14.92
N GLY A 152 -17.69 -8.47 -14.28
CA GLY A 152 -16.52 -7.89 -14.93
C GLY A 152 -15.69 -8.99 -15.58
N LYS A 153 -14.99 -8.65 -16.67
CA LYS A 153 -14.04 -9.53 -17.36
C LYS A 153 -12.71 -9.56 -16.58
N LEU A 154 -12.01 -10.70 -16.62
CA LEU A 154 -10.98 -11.15 -15.65
C LEU A 154 -11.61 -11.50 -14.28
N GLU A 155 -11.15 -12.53 -13.56
CA GLU A 155 -9.93 -13.33 -13.69
C GLU A 155 -10.25 -14.83 -13.88
N SER A 156 -9.56 -15.51 -14.80
CA SER A 156 -9.66 -16.96 -15.02
C SER A 156 -8.28 -17.61 -15.18
N GLU A 157 -7.32 -17.11 -14.39
CA GLU A 157 -5.91 -17.48 -14.28
C GLU A 157 -5.49 -17.08 -12.85
N THR A 158 -4.79 -17.87 -12.03
CA THR A 158 -4.18 -19.19 -12.26
C THR A 158 -4.45 -20.15 -11.08
N HIS A 159 -4.84 -21.39 -11.40
CA HIS A 159 -4.61 -22.56 -10.57
C HIS A 159 -4.20 -23.69 -11.51
N ASN A 160 -2.89 -23.83 -11.75
CA ASN A 160 -2.35 -24.89 -12.59
C ASN A 160 -0.92 -25.25 -12.15
N ILE A 161 -0.78 -25.63 -10.87
CA ILE A 161 0.41 -26.33 -10.41
C ILE A 161 0.24 -27.78 -10.86
N LYS A 162 0.94 -28.16 -11.94
CA LYS A 162 1.21 -29.56 -12.24
C LYS A 162 2.21 -30.08 -11.20
N GLU A 163 1.75 -30.92 -10.29
CA GLU A 163 2.61 -31.88 -9.62
C GLU A 163 2.68 -33.12 -10.51
N GLU A 164 3.82 -33.34 -11.18
CA GLU A 164 4.14 -34.64 -11.77
C GLU A 164 5.12 -35.38 -10.84
N PRO A 165 4.93 -36.70 -10.61
CA PRO A 165 5.65 -37.43 -9.58
C PRO A 165 7.09 -37.75 -10.03
N SER A 166 8.06 -37.51 -9.17
CA SER A 166 9.44 -37.98 -9.34
C SER A 166 9.77 -39.08 -8.32
N THR A 167 10.46 -40.12 -8.78
CA THR A 167 10.65 -41.37 -8.04
C THR A 167 11.83 -41.33 -7.08
N SER A 168 11.68 -42.10 -6.01
CA SER A 168 12.70 -42.61 -5.08
C SER A 168 14.12 -42.73 -5.64
N LYS A 169 15.11 -42.36 -4.81
CA LYS A 169 16.12 -43.33 -4.35
C LYS A 169 16.91 -42.88 -3.12
N ASP A 170 17.43 -43.90 -2.45
CA ASP A 170 18.00 -43.93 -1.11
C ASP A 170 19.45 -43.41 -1.09
N ASN A 171 19.92 -42.98 0.08
CA ASN A 171 21.16 -43.51 0.68
C ASN A 171 21.35 -43.00 2.12
N GLU A 172 21.97 -43.84 2.93
CA GLU A 172 22.28 -43.60 4.34
C GLU A 172 23.69 -43.00 4.49
N ASN A 173 23.89 -42.13 5.50
CA ASN A 173 25.00 -42.27 6.45
C ASN A 173 24.96 -41.22 7.57
N GLU A 174 24.65 -41.73 8.77
CA GLU A 174 25.34 -41.49 10.04
C GLU A 174 26.58 -40.57 10.03
N ASN A 175 26.64 -39.60 10.97
CA ASN A 175 27.87 -39.16 11.68
C ASN A 175 27.55 -38.18 12.84
N ASP A 176 27.39 -38.74 14.05
CA ASP A 176 28.06 -38.36 15.32
C ASP A 176 27.91 -36.94 15.97
N ALA A 177 28.37 -36.87 17.22
CA ALA A 177 28.78 -35.70 18.02
C ALA A 177 27.71 -34.81 18.72
N LYS A 178 27.27 -35.32 19.89
CA LYS A 178 27.15 -34.63 21.20
C LYS A 178 26.31 -33.34 21.37
N GLU A 179 25.46 -33.43 22.40
CA GLU A 179 24.90 -32.30 23.15
C GLU A 179 26.01 -31.53 23.90
N PRO A 180 25.97 -30.18 23.96
CA PRO A 180 26.73 -29.40 24.92
C PRO A 180 25.97 -29.29 26.26
N GLU A 181 26.70 -29.45 27.37
CA GLU A 181 26.15 -29.37 28.73
C GLU A 181 25.78 -27.92 29.12
N MET A 182 24.79 -27.76 30.00
CA MET A 182 24.45 -26.47 30.61
C MET A 182 25.30 -26.25 31.86
N ASP A 183 26.41 -25.52 31.74
CA ASP A 183 27.25 -25.16 32.89
C ASP A 183 26.55 -24.15 33.82
N ASP A 184 26.48 -24.48 35.11
CA ASP A 184 26.03 -23.58 36.17
C ASP A 184 27.03 -22.42 36.37
N ILE A 185 26.55 -21.18 36.29
CA ILE A 185 27.25 -20.00 36.80
C ILE A 185 26.38 -19.33 37.88
N PHE A 186 26.40 -19.94 39.07
CA PHE A 186 26.22 -19.18 40.31
C PHE A 186 27.50 -18.37 40.58
N SER A 187 27.36 -17.07 40.81
CA SER A 187 28.45 -16.21 41.28
C SER A 187 27.93 -15.30 42.40
N ASP A 188 28.31 -15.61 43.64
CA ASP A 188 27.95 -14.86 44.85
C ASP A 188 28.83 -13.61 45.06
N GLY A 189 28.25 -12.58 45.70
CA GLY A 189 28.92 -11.34 46.15
C GLY A 189 29.34 -10.38 45.01
N ASN A 190 29.73 -9.12 45.25
CA ASN A 190 29.64 -8.19 46.40
C ASN A 190 29.88 -6.75 45.83
N ASP A 191 29.59 -5.60 46.44
CA ASP A 191 29.14 -5.18 47.78
C ASP A 191 27.95 -4.17 47.61
N GLY A 192 27.36 -3.45 48.59
CA GLY A 192 27.72 -3.23 50.01
C GLY A 192 28.17 -1.79 50.33
N GLU A 193 27.49 -0.74 49.86
CA GLU A 193 27.75 0.66 50.25
C GLU A 193 26.45 1.42 50.59
N SER A 194 26.55 2.51 51.38
CA SER A 194 25.44 3.06 52.17
C SER A 194 25.29 4.58 52.08
N ASP A 195 24.11 5.06 51.68
CA ASP A 195 23.74 6.48 51.76
C ASP A 195 23.04 6.82 53.09
N HIS A 196 23.62 7.75 53.83
CA HIS A 196 23.05 8.38 55.02
C HIS A 196 23.46 9.85 55.10
N ILE A 197 22.52 10.69 55.54
CA ILE A 197 22.56 12.17 55.62
C ILE A 197 22.22 12.87 54.29
#